data_AF-A0A246JSY7-F1
#
_entry.id   AF-A0A246JSY7-F1
#
_cell.length_a   1.000
_cell.length_b   1.000
_cell.length_c   1.000
_cell.angle_alpha   90.00
_cell.angle_beta   90.00
_cell.angle_gamma   90.00
#
_symmetry.space_group_name_H-M   'P 1'
#
loop_
_entity.id
_entity.type
_entity.pdbx_description
1 polymer ?
#
loop_
_entity_poly.entity_id
_entity_poly.type
_entity_poly.pdbx_seq_one_letter_code
_entity_poly.pdbx_strand_id
1 'polypeptide(L)' 'MAAAYLGISERMLDTVRNRDDFPVPLRLGRRILWDRKALDAFADNLSLAEPNPWDHVKAL' A
#
# COMPACT_ATOMS: atom_id res chain seq x y z
N MET A 1 5.81 4.57 -11.82
CA MET A 1 6.43 3.22 -11.60
C MET A 1 5.88 2.52 -10.36
N ALA A 2 5.88 3.15 -9.18
CA ALA A 2 5.19 2.58 -8.01
C ALA A 2 3.66 2.54 -8.20
N ALA A 3 3.06 3.57 -8.81
CA ALA A 3 1.64 3.60 -9.16
C ALA A 3 1.25 2.41 -10.04
N ALA A 4 2.02 2.19 -11.12
CA ALA A 4 1.82 1.06 -12.02
C ALA A 4 2.00 -0.31 -11.33
N TYR A 5 2.93 -0.42 -10.38
CA TYR A 5 3.11 -1.64 -9.58
C TYR A 5 1.90 -1.93 -8.69
N LEU A 6 1.39 -0.91 -8.01
CA LEU A 6 0.20 -0.99 -7.17
C LEU A 6 -1.12 -1.02 -7.97
N GLY A 7 -1.07 -0.90 -9.30
CA GLY A 7 -2.28 -0.86 -10.15
C GLY A 7 -3.13 0.40 -9.99
N ILE A 8 -2.56 1.51 -9.50
CA ILE A 8 -3.26 2.77 -9.25
C ILE A 8 -2.81 3.89 -10.20
N SER A 9 -3.60 4.97 -10.27
CA SER A 9 -3.21 6.18 -11.00
C SER A 9 -2.10 6.94 -10.27
N GLU A 10 -1.30 7.72 -11.00
CA GLU A 10 -0.25 8.56 -10.39
C GLU A 10 -0.83 9.62 -9.43
N ARG A 11 -2.02 10.15 -9.71
CA ARG A 11 -2.72 11.06 -8.79
C ARG A 11 -3.11 10.40 -7.47
N MET A 12 -3.53 9.12 -7.54
CA MET A 12 -3.81 8.35 -6.33
C MET A 12 -2.53 8.05 -5.56
N LEU A 13 -1.43 7.76 -6.28
CA LEU A 13 -0.11 7.57 -5.68
C LEU A 13 0.31 8.80 -4.87
N ASP A 14 0.15 10.02 -5.41
CA ASP A 14 0.46 11.26 -4.68
C ASP A 14 -0.38 11.42 -3.41
N THR A 15 -1.63 10.95 -3.43
CA THR A 15 -2.51 10.98 -2.25
C THR A 15 -2.04 10.02 -1.17
N VAL A 16 -1.76 8.76 -1.54
CA VAL A 16 -1.34 7.74 -0.56
C VAL A 16 0.08 7.96 -0.05
N ARG A 17 0.94 8.62 -0.84
CA ARG A 17 2.30 8.97 -0.44
C ARG A 17 2.37 9.91 0.76
N ASN A 18 1.32 10.67 1.01
CA ASN A 18 1.22 11.55 2.18
C ASN A 18 0.73 10.83 3.44
N ARG A 19 0.41 9.54 3.37
CA ARG A 19 0.04 8.76 4.55
C ARG A 19 1.29 8.32 5.30
N ASP A 20 1.18 8.29 6.62
CA ASP A 20 2.29 7.88 7.50
C ASP A 20 2.67 6.40 7.33
N ASP A 21 1.77 5.57 6.79
CA ASP A 21 1.96 4.14 6.53
C ASP A 21 2.60 3.83 5.16
N PHE A 22 2.87 4.85 4.34
CA PHE A 22 3.41 4.65 3.00
C PHE A 22 4.94 4.45 3.02
N PRO A 23 5.49 3.47 2.29
CA PRO A 23 6.91 3.17 2.34
C PRO A 23 7.78 4.31 1.80
N VAL A 24 8.88 4.59 2.50
CA VAL A 24 9.84 5.64 2.11
C VAL A 24 10.70 5.14 0.94
N PRO A 25 10.74 5.87 -0.19
CA PRO A 25 11.58 5.48 -1.32
C PRO A 25 13.08 5.65 -1.01
N LEU A 26 13.89 4.72 -1.50
CA LEU A 26 15.35 4.83 -1.47
C LEU A 26 15.84 5.66 -2.66
N ARG A 27 16.73 6.61 -2.41
CA ARG A 27 17.39 7.37 -3.47
C ARG A 27 18.72 6.74 -3.84
N LEU A 28 18.87 6.36 -5.11
CA LEU A 28 20.11 5.87 -5.68
C LEU A 28 20.62 6.90 -6.71
N GLY A 29 21.32 7.92 -6.22
CA GLY A 29 21.75 9.07 -7.02
C GLY A 29 20.55 9.83 -7.58
N ARG A 30 20.39 9.83 -8.92
CA ARG A 30 19.24 10.47 -9.61
C ARG A 30 18.01 9.57 -9.74
N ARG A 31 18.11 8.28 -9.38
CA ARG A 31 17.03 7.32 -9.51
C ARG A 31 16.33 7.11 -8.17
N ILE A 32 15.05 6.80 -8.24
CA ILE A 32 14.23 6.40 -7.09
C ILE A 32 14.05 4.89 -7.18
N LEU A 33 14.48 4.20 -6.12
CA LEU A 33 14.26 2.77 -5.92
C LEU A 33 13.14 2.59 -4.89
N TRP A 34 12.17 1.77 -5.26
CA TRP A 34 11.07 1.40 -4.38
C TRP A 34 11.29 -0.03 -3.88
N ASP A 35 11.13 -0.22 -2.57
CA ASP A 35 11.13 -1.57 -1.99
C ASP A 35 9.77 -2.23 -2.29
N ARG A 36 9.81 -3.29 -3.12
CA ARG A 36 8.60 -4.06 -3.45
C ARG A 36 7.97 -4.70 -2.23
N LYS A 37 8.76 -5.24 -1.30
CA LYS A 37 8.21 -5.91 -0.12
C LYS A 37 7.44 -4.94 0.78
N ALA A 38 7.95 -3.72 0.91
CA ALA A 38 7.27 -2.69 1.68
C ALA A 38 5.98 -2.20 0.98
N LEU A 39 5.98 -2.14 -0.36
CA LEU A 39 4.77 -1.86 -1.14
C LEU A 39 3.72 -2.98 -1.03
N ASP A 40 4.16 -4.25 -1.04
CA ASP A 40 3.27 -5.39 -0.84
C ASP A 40 2.65 -5.36 0.56
N ALA A 41 3.46 -5.14 1.60
CA ALA A 41 2.96 -5.00 2.98
C ALA A 41 1.98 -3.83 3.14
N PHE A 42 2.21 -2.70 2.45
CA PHE A 42 1.26 -1.59 2.42
C PHE A 42 -0.06 -1.98 1.76
N ALA A 43 -0.03 -2.71 0.65
CA ALA A 43 -1.22 -3.21 -0.02
C ALA A 43 -1.98 -4.23 0.85
N ASP A 44 -1.27 -5.13 1.52
CA ASP A 44 -1.86 -6.10 2.46
C ASP A 44 -2.54 -5.38 3.63
N ASN A 45 -1.90 -4.37 4.22
CA ASN A 45 -2.49 -3.57 5.29
C ASN A 45 -3.75 -2.82 4.85
N LEU A 46 -3.79 -2.32 3.61
CA LEU A 46 -5.00 -1.73 3.03
C LEU A 46 -6.11 -2.76 2.85
N SER A 47 -5.78 -4.01 2.51
CA SER A 47 -6.74 -5.10 2.31
C SER A 47 -7.38 -5.58 3.62
N LEU A 48 -6.65 -5.49 4.73
CA LEU A 48 -7.14 -5.86 6.07
C LEU A 48 -8.19 -4.88 6.61
N ALA A 49 -8.51 -3.82 5.89
CA ALA A 49 -9.47 -2.79 6.32
C ALA A 49 -10.95 -3.13 6.07
N GLU A 50 -11.29 -4.29 5.49
CA GLU A 50 -12.67 -4.80 5.54
C GLU A 50 -12.82 -5.77 6.71
N PRO A 51 -13.39 -5.37 7.86
CA PRO A 51 -13.88 -6.34 8.82
C PRO A 51 -14.91 -7.22 8.12
N ASN A 52 -14.64 -8.53 8.05
CA ASN A 52 -15.58 -9.46 7.47
C ASN A 52 -16.88 -9.37 8.29
N PRO A 53 -18.02 -9.02 7.69
CA PRO A 53 -19.29 -8.84 8.42
C PRO A 53 -19.75 -10.12 9.14
N TRP A 54 -19.16 -11.27 8.80
CA TRP A 54 -19.43 -12.56 9.41
C TRP A 54 -18.53 -12.91 10.61
N ASP A 55 -17.51 -12.09 10.94
CA ASP A 55 -16.61 -12.33 12.09
C ASP A 55 -17.34 -12.24 13.45
N HIS A 56 -18.54 -11.64 13.48
CA HIS A 56 -19.41 -11.61 14.66
C HIS A 56 -20.37 -12.80 14.77
N VAL A 57 -20.45 -13.67 13.75
CA VAL A 57 -21.31 -14.85 13.78
C VAL A 57 -20.51 -16.01 14.36
N LYS A 58 -20.45 -16.08 15.70
CA LYS A 58 -20.08 -17.32 16.39
C LYS A 58 -21.04 -18.41 15.91
N ALA A 59 -20.52 -19.41 15.19
CA ALA A 59 -21.22 -20.65 14.95
C ALA A 59 -21.55 -21.28 16.31
N LEU A 60 -22.84 -21.27 16.66
CA LEU A 60 -23.42 -21.96 17.81
C LEU A 60 -23.53 -23.46 17.53
#